data_AF-A0A1V6LWY2-F1
#
_entry.id   AF-A0A1V6LWY2-F1
#
_cell.length_a   1.000
_cell.length_b   1.000
_cell.length_c   1.000
_cell.angle_alpha   90.00
_cell.angle_beta   90.00
_cell.angle_gamma   90.00
#
_symmetry.space_group_name_H-M   'P 1'
#
loop_
_entity.id
_entity.type
_entity.pdbx_description
1 polymer ?
#
loop_
_entity_poly.entity_id
_entity_poly.type
_entity_poly.pdbx_seq_one_letter_code
_entity_poly.pdbx_strand_id
1 'polypeptide(L)'
;MNKLVSRFGKITKLRAIGIDEISIRKGHAYMTCVSDLDKGRPLGIGGEGRREEDLDLFYNTLSDRQKKNISLVVMDMGEPFRKSTLKHIPHAQIIYDKFHIL
;
A
#
# COMPACT_ATOMS: atom_id res chain seq x y z
N MET A 1 -4.66 -10.37 -0.31
CA MET A 1 -3.63 -9.76 -1.19
C MET A 1 -3.23 -10.61 -2.42
N ASN A 2 -3.32 -11.95 -2.39
CA ASN A 2 -2.59 -12.83 -3.34
C ASN A 2 -3.10 -12.90 -4.78
N LYS A 3 -4.32 -12.45 -5.10
CA LYS A 3 -4.89 -12.63 -6.46
C LYS A 3 -4.51 -11.55 -7.49
N LEU A 4 -3.96 -10.40 -7.07
CA LEU A 4 -3.72 -9.26 -7.96
C LEU A 4 -2.25 -8.90 -8.19
N VAL A 5 -1.36 -9.21 -7.24
CA VAL A 5 0.09 -8.98 -7.40
C VAL A 5 0.65 -9.74 -8.62
N SER A 6 0.10 -10.91 -8.94
CA SER A 6 0.52 -11.72 -10.08
C SER A 6 0.09 -11.16 -11.45
N ARG A 7 -0.85 -10.20 -11.50
CA ARG A 7 -1.50 -9.75 -12.74
C ARG A 7 -0.87 -8.49 -13.36
N PHE A 8 -0.13 -7.70 -12.59
CA PHE A 8 0.36 -6.36 -13.02
C PHE A 8 1.83 -6.32 -13.50
N GLY A 9 2.38 -7.47 -13.88
CA GLY A 9 3.73 -7.58 -14.43
C GLY A 9 4.84 -7.30 -13.40
N LYS A 10 6.09 -7.28 -13.86
CA LYS A 10 7.26 -7.17 -12.96
C LYS A 10 7.27 -5.83 -12.21
N ILE A 11 7.36 -5.87 -10.88
CA ILE A 11 7.55 -4.68 -10.04
C ILE A 11 9.01 -4.25 -10.13
N THR A 12 9.30 -3.24 -10.95
CA THR A 12 10.66 -2.70 -11.14
C THR A 12 10.69 -1.22 -10.83
N LYS A 13 11.70 -0.78 -10.06
CA LYS A 13 11.94 0.62 -9.67
C LYS A 13 10.73 1.27 -8.97
N LEU A 14 10.32 0.71 -7.84
CA LEU A 14 9.20 1.24 -7.05
C LEU A 14 9.73 2.30 -6.06
N ARG A 15 9.54 3.59 -6.36
CA ARG A 15 10.04 4.70 -5.54
C ARG A 15 8.94 5.32 -4.68
N ALA A 16 7.76 5.55 -5.26
CA ALA A 16 6.60 6.10 -4.56
C ALA A 16 5.40 5.14 -4.64
N ILE A 17 4.78 4.85 -3.49
CA ILE A 17 3.55 4.06 -3.41
C ILE A 17 2.40 4.85 -2.78
N GLY A 18 1.18 4.55 -3.22
CA GLY A 18 -0.05 5.06 -2.64
C GLY A 18 -0.80 3.92 -1.95
N ILE A 19 -1.34 4.18 -0.76
CA ILE A 19 -2.11 3.22 0.03
C ILE A 19 -3.46 3.84 0.35
N ASP A 20 -4.53 3.15 0.00
CA ASP A 20 -5.90 3.63 0.17
C ASP A 20 -6.85 2.48 0.51
N GLU A 21 -8.05 2.82 1.00
CA GLU A 21 -9.16 1.89 1.21
C GLU A 21 -10.25 2.03 0.16
N ILE A 22 -10.54 0.94 -0.53
CA ILE A 22 -11.62 0.89 -1.52
C ILE A 22 -12.82 0.18 -0.92
N SER A 23 -13.99 0.83 -0.95
CA SER A 23 -15.26 0.18 -0.63
C SER A 23 -15.71 -0.71 -1.79
N ILE A 24 -15.83 -2.02 -1.54
CA ILE A 24 -16.16 -3.02 -2.58
C ILE A 24 -17.65 -3.32 -2.69
N ARG A 25 -18.44 -3.05 -1.63
CA ARG A 25 -19.90 -3.15 -1.63
C ARG A 25 -20.48 -2.24 -0.54
N LYS A 26 -21.76 -1.86 -0.70
CA LYS A 26 -22.54 -1.22 0.37
C LYS A 26 -22.52 -2.12 1.61
N GLY A 27 -22.25 -1.54 2.78
CA GLY A 27 -22.26 -2.24 4.06
C GLY A 27 -20.88 -2.65 4.61
N HIS A 28 -19.90 -1.75 4.60
CA HIS A 28 -18.63 -1.88 5.36
C HIS A 28 -17.68 -2.99 4.89
N ALA A 29 -17.67 -3.33 3.61
CA ALA A 29 -16.60 -4.14 3.05
C ALA A 29 -15.55 -3.24 2.41
N TYR A 30 -14.35 -3.23 2.98
CA TYR A 30 -13.21 -2.45 2.51
C TYR A 30 -12.11 -3.40 2.03
N MET A 31 -11.30 -2.93 1.09
CA MET A 31 -10.06 -3.59 0.70
C MET A 31 -8.95 -2.56 0.67
N THR A 32 -7.77 -2.96 1.13
CA THR A 32 -6.56 -2.16 0.98
C THR A 32 -6.13 -2.21 -0.49
N CYS A 33 -5.89 -1.05 -1.08
CA CYS A 33 -5.31 -0.89 -2.41
C CYS A 33 -3.92 -0.29 -2.27
N VAL A 34 -2.94 -0.88 -2.95
CA VAL A 34 -1.60 -0.33 -3.08
C VAL A 34 -1.32 -0.03 -4.54
N SER A 35 -0.80 1.16 -4.82
CA SER A 35 -0.53 1.66 -6.17
C SER A 35 0.91 2.13 -6.33
N ASP A 36 1.42 2.05 -7.56
CA ASP A 36 2.67 2.65 -8.02
C ASP A 36 2.34 4.07 -8.48
N LEU A 37 2.73 5.06 -7.68
CA LEU A 37 2.39 6.46 -7.96
C LEU A 37 3.20 7.04 -9.13
N ASP A 38 4.37 6.48 -9.41
CA ASP A 38 5.19 6.91 -10.54
C ASP A 38 4.60 6.46 -11.87
N LYS A 39 3.98 5.27 -11.90
CA LYS A 39 3.41 4.68 -13.11
C LYS A 39 1.89 4.73 -13.19
N GLY A 40 1.22 5.26 -12.17
CA GLY A 40 -0.23 5.38 -12.12
C GLY A 40 -0.95 4.04 -12.26
N ARG A 41 -0.44 2.97 -11.61
CA ARG A 41 -1.02 1.61 -11.74
C ARG A 41 -1.21 0.93 -10.39
N PRO A 42 -2.23 0.08 -10.22
CA PRO A 42 -2.37 -0.74 -9.02
C PRO A 42 -1.26 -1.81 -8.97
N LEU A 43 -0.78 -2.08 -7.76
CA LEU A 43 0.20 -3.14 -7.44
C LEU A 43 -0.46 -4.31 -6.70
N GLY A 44 -1.47 -4.03 -5.89
CA GLY A 44 -2.20 -5.05 -5.14
C GLY A 44 -3.50 -4.51 -4.59
N ILE A 45 -4.50 -5.39 -4.49
CA ILE A 45 -5.75 -5.12 -3.79
C ILE A 45 -6.07 -6.36 -2.94
N GLY A 46 -6.51 -6.14 -1.71
CA GLY A 46 -7.11 -7.18 -0.89
C GLY A 46 -7.04 -6.88 0.60
N GLY A 47 -7.34 -7.91 1.38
CA GLY A 47 -7.53 -7.75 2.82
C GLY A 47 -8.98 -7.44 3.18
N GLU A 48 -9.23 -7.24 4.46
CA GLU A 48 -10.54 -6.83 5.00
C GLU A 48 -10.62 -5.31 5.25
N GLY A 49 -9.52 -4.58 4.99
CA GLY A 49 -9.39 -3.13 5.21
C GLY A 49 -9.02 -2.82 6.66
N ARG A 50 -8.36 -1.68 6.89
CA ARG A 50 -7.92 -1.21 8.23
C ARG A 50 -7.14 -2.21 9.09
N ARG A 51 -6.40 -3.14 8.50
CA ARG A 51 -5.57 -4.11 9.24
C ARG A 51 -4.11 -3.98 8.89
N GLU A 52 -3.26 -4.09 9.91
CA GLU A 52 -1.80 -4.06 9.75
C GLU A 52 -1.36 -5.27 8.92
N GLU A 53 -1.96 -6.43 9.20
CA GLU A 53 -1.67 -7.72 8.59
C GLU A 53 -1.92 -7.71 7.08
N ASP A 54 -2.91 -6.95 6.63
CA ASP A 54 -3.20 -6.81 5.21
C ASP A 54 -2.02 -6.13 4.51
N LEU A 55 -1.59 -4.97 4.99
CA LEU A 55 -0.48 -4.25 4.38
C LEU A 55 0.87 -4.99 4.54
N ASP A 56 1.05 -5.72 5.63
CA ASP A 56 2.20 -6.61 5.84
C ASP A 56 2.32 -7.66 4.73
N LEU A 57 1.20 -8.26 4.29
CA LEU A 57 1.21 -9.22 3.18
C LEU A 57 1.75 -8.58 1.90
N PHE A 58 1.40 -7.32 1.61
CA PHE A 58 1.94 -6.61 0.45
C PHE A 58 3.47 -6.44 0.57
N TYR A 59 3.96 -5.93 1.71
CA TYR A 59 5.39 -5.76 1.91
C TYR A 59 6.15 -7.09 1.83
N ASN A 60 5.57 -8.18 2.31
CA ASN A 60 6.16 -9.52 2.22
C ASN A 60 6.25 -10.07 0.79
N THR A 61 5.51 -9.51 -0.17
CA THR A 61 5.69 -9.86 -1.60
C THR A 61 6.90 -9.18 -2.24
N LEU A 62 7.47 -8.17 -1.59
CA LEU A 62 8.60 -7.39 -2.10
C LEU A 62 9.93 -7.93 -1.56
N SER A 63 10.92 -8.03 -2.44
CA SER A 63 12.31 -8.23 -2.05
C SER A 63 12.86 -7.04 -1.25
N ASP A 64 13.90 -7.27 -0.45
CA ASP A 64 14.55 -6.20 0.32
C ASP A 64 15.09 -5.07 -0.56
N ARG A 65 15.56 -5.40 -1.77
CA ARG A 65 15.99 -4.39 -2.74
C ARG A 65 14.83 -3.51 -3.20
N GLN A 66 13.65 -4.08 -3.41
CA GLN A 66 12.46 -3.32 -3.76
C GLN A 66 12.01 -2.44 -2.59
N LYS A 67 11.97 -2.99 -1.36
CA LYS A 67 11.66 -2.24 -0.14
C LYS A 67 12.58 -1.04 0.07
N LYS A 68 13.91 -1.23 -0.08
CA LYS A 68 14.91 -0.16 0.03
C LYS A 68 14.75 0.95 -1.01
N ASN A 69 14.14 0.65 -2.15
CA ASN A 69 13.95 1.63 -3.21
C ASN A 69 12.71 2.53 -2.98
N ILE A 70 11.76 2.09 -2.15
CA ILE A 70 10.59 2.89 -1.78
C ILE A 70 11.05 3.99 -0.84
N SER A 71 10.93 5.24 -1.26
CA SER A 71 11.28 6.42 -0.48
C SER A 71 10.08 7.23 -0.03
N LEU A 72 8.93 7.06 -0.69
CA LEU A 72 7.70 7.80 -0.42
C LEU A 72 6.50 6.85 -0.31
N VAL A 73 5.70 7.06 0.73
CA VAL A 73 4.43 6.36 0.94
C VAL A 73 3.36 7.40 1.19
N VAL A 74 2.42 7.53 0.25
CA VAL A 74 1.23 8.39 0.40
C VAL A 74 0.10 7.51 0.93
N MET A 75 -0.53 7.91 2.04
CA MET A 75 -1.57 7.10 2.68
C MET A 75 -2.64 7.93 3.38
N ASP A 76 -3.77 7.31 3.70
CA ASP A 76 -4.72 7.82 4.70
C ASP A 76 -4.10 7.78 6.12
N MET A 77 -4.68 8.53 7.06
CA MET A 77 -4.27 8.64 8.47
C MET A 77 -4.56 7.39 9.31
N GLY A 78 -4.97 6.28 8.70
CA GLY A 78 -5.19 5.00 9.37
C GLY A 78 -3.95 4.51 10.11
N GLU A 79 -4.04 4.38 11.44
CA GLU A 79 -2.98 3.84 12.31
C GLU A 79 -2.39 2.51 11.82
N PRO A 80 -3.18 1.54 11.31
CA PRO A 80 -2.65 0.26 10.81
C PRO A 80 -1.69 0.41 9.64
N PHE A 81 -1.95 1.34 8.72
CA PHE A 81 -1.09 1.57 7.55
C PHE A 81 0.25 2.19 7.95
N ARG A 82 0.20 3.16 8.88
CA ARG A 82 1.42 3.76 9.43
C ARG A 82 2.27 2.73 10.15
N LYS A 83 1.69 1.90 11.01
CA LYS A 83 2.41 0.85 11.76
C LYS A 83 3.10 -0.15 10.84
N SER A 84 2.35 -0.73 9.91
CA SER A 84 2.91 -1.70 8.94
C SER A 84 4.01 -1.09 8.08
N THR A 85 3.83 0.17 7.64
CA THR A 85 4.84 0.89 6.85
C THR A 85 6.14 1.11 7.63
N LEU A 86 6.05 1.62 8.85
CA LEU A 86 7.24 1.82 9.69
C LEU A 86 7.93 0.51 10.09
N LYS A 87 7.17 -0.58 10.20
CA LYS A 87 7.71 -1.92 10.46
C LYS A 87 8.53 -2.47 9.30
N HIS A 88 8.11 -2.25 8.05
CA HIS A 88 8.74 -2.86 6.87
C HIS A 88 9.72 -1.95 6.12
N ILE A 89 9.46 -0.65 6.09
CA ILE A 89 10.26 0.36 5.39
C ILE A 89 10.40 1.64 6.24
N PRO A 90 11.05 1.55 7.42
CA PRO A 90 11.17 2.68 8.35
C PRO A 90 11.89 3.91 7.77
N HIS A 91 12.65 3.75 6.68
CA HIS A 91 13.36 4.82 6.00
C HIS A 91 12.47 5.63 5.04
N ALA A 92 11.28 5.14 4.68
CA ALA A 92 10.40 5.81 3.74
C ALA A 92 9.65 6.96 4.42
N GLN A 93 9.51 8.09 3.73
CA GLN A 93 8.72 9.21 4.24
C GLN A 93 7.24 8.93 4.04
N ILE A 94 6.47 9.13 5.10
CA ILE A 94 5.01 9.02 5.09
C ILE A 94 4.43 10.40 4.80
N ILE A 95 3.61 10.49 3.77
CA ILE A 95 2.83 11.67 3.38
C ILE A 95 1.36 11.32 3.55
N TYR A 96 0.63 12.13 4.31
CA TYR A 96 -0.81 11.97 4.38
C TYR A 96 -1.49 12.60 3.18
N ASP A 97 -2.44 11.88 2.60
CA ASP A 97 -3.19 12.37 1.45
C ASP A 97 -4.03 13.59 1.84
N LYS A 98 -3.92 14.65 1.03
CA LYS A 98 -4.68 15.90 1.13
C LYS A 98 -6.19 15.65 1.27
N PHE A 99 -6.73 14.69 0.51
CA PHE A 99 -8.18 14.45 0.49
C PHE A 99 -8.74 13.89 1.80
N HIS A 100 -7.88 13.36 2.66
CA HIS A 100 -8.26 12.83 3.97
C HIS A 100 -8.03 13.84 5.11
N ILE A 101 -7.31 14.94 4.84
CA ILE A 101 -7.01 16.01 5.81
C ILE A 101 -7.98 17.19 5.68
N LEU A 102 -8.54 17.42 4.49
CA LEU A 102 -9.50 18.49 4.19
C LEU A 102 -10.93 18.04 4.48
#